data_AF-A0A371YIF5-F1
#
_entry.id   AF-A0A371YIF5-F1
#
_cell.length_a   1.000
_cell.length_b   1.000
_cell.length_c   1.000
_cell.angle_alpha   90.00
_cell.angle_beta   90.00
_cell.angle_gamma   90.00
#
_symmetry.space_group_name_H-M   'P 1'
#
loop_
_entity.id
_entity.type
_entity.pdbx_description
1 polymer ?
#
loop_
_entity_poly.entity_id
_entity_poly.type
_entity_poly.pdbx_seq_one_letter_code
_entity_poly.pdbx_strand_id
1 'polypeptide(L)'
;MSIPTEKLNNDFRKNLGKRDGYYCVRLGPKKIYMVEIGLDYTPNFDKKQIGTKTARPFFWSEHVLVKDDEHLEPRKLTDRELELAWIKSNLRAVVNYQRVLDRDAKRRHENVRMNDRSIEQLRYKRGNWKHHWRVEQNA
;
A
#
# COMPACT_ATOMS: atom_id res chain seq x y z
N MET A 1 -41.09 -15.03 -19.60
CA MET A 1 -40.43 -13.71 -19.55
C MET A 1 -39.52 -13.70 -18.34
N SER A 2 -38.23 -13.96 -18.54
CA SER A 2 -37.26 -14.03 -17.43
C SER A 2 -36.80 -12.61 -17.11
N ILE A 3 -37.09 -12.16 -15.89
CA ILE A 3 -36.56 -10.93 -15.32
C ILE A 3 -35.03 -11.10 -15.28
N PRO A 4 -34.22 -10.22 -15.90
CA PRO A 4 -32.79 -10.27 -15.70
C PRO A 4 -32.52 -9.87 -14.25
N THR A 5 -32.17 -10.85 -13.41
CA THR A 5 -31.52 -10.62 -12.12
C THR A 5 -30.10 -10.15 -12.39
N GLU A 6 -29.95 -8.92 -12.89
CA GLU A 6 -28.71 -8.18 -12.67
C GLU A 6 -28.57 -8.04 -11.16
N LYS A 7 -27.69 -8.86 -10.57
CA LYS A 7 -27.08 -8.56 -9.28
C LYS A 7 -26.58 -7.12 -9.40
N LEU A 8 -27.31 -6.17 -8.79
CA LEU A 8 -26.81 -4.83 -8.50
C LEU A 8 -25.55 -5.03 -7.65
N ASN A 9 -24.41 -5.11 -8.32
CA ASN A 9 -23.13 -5.17 -7.66
C ASN A 9 -23.00 -3.85 -6.91
N ASN A 10 -22.83 -3.93 -5.60
CA ASN A 10 -22.77 -2.80 -4.67
C ASN A 10 -21.42 -2.07 -4.85
N ASP A 11 -21.13 -1.66 -6.10
CA ASP A 11 -19.83 -1.31 -6.65
C ASP A 11 -19.53 0.19 -6.49
N PHE A 12 -20.19 0.82 -5.50
CA PHE A 12 -19.97 2.23 -5.16
C PHE A 12 -18.51 2.49 -4.82
N ARG A 13 -17.76 1.48 -4.36
CA ARG A 13 -16.36 1.63 -4.01
C ARG A 13 -15.54 0.48 -4.58
N LYS A 14 -14.61 0.81 -5.46
CA LYS A 14 -13.70 -0.16 -6.08
C LYS A 14 -12.25 0.26 -5.89
N ASN A 15 -11.45 -0.67 -5.38
CA ASN A 15 -10.00 -0.52 -5.27
C ASN A 15 -9.36 -0.73 -6.65
N LEU A 16 -8.54 0.22 -7.12
CA LEU A 16 -7.85 0.17 -8.41
C LEU A 16 -6.33 -0.12 -8.31
N GLY A 17 -5.85 -0.39 -7.10
CA GLY A 17 -4.44 -0.64 -6.81
C GLY A 17 -3.63 0.64 -6.59
N LYS A 18 -2.30 0.48 -6.59
CA LYS A 18 -1.33 1.58 -6.52
C LYS A 18 -0.78 1.85 -7.92
N ARG A 19 -0.75 3.11 -8.36
CA ARG A 19 -0.22 3.54 -9.67
C ARG A 19 0.53 4.86 -9.50
N ASP A 20 1.72 4.97 -10.08
CA ASP A 20 2.52 6.21 -10.09
C ASP A 20 2.72 6.87 -8.72
N GLY A 21 2.82 6.06 -7.66
CA GLY A 21 2.96 6.54 -6.28
C GLY A 21 1.64 6.77 -5.53
N TYR A 22 0.50 6.76 -6.24
CA TYR A 22 -0.83 7.00 -5.68
C TYR A 22 -1.59 5.71 -5.40
N TYR A 23 -2.35 5.71 -4.32
CA TYR A 23 -3.39 4.71 -4.08
C TYR A 23 -4.68 5.14 -4.77
N CYS A 24 -5.14 4.35 -5.74
CA CYS A 24 -6.27 4.71 -6.61
C CYS A 24 -7.56 4.01 -6.16
N VAL A 25 -8.64 4.79 -6.02
CA VAL A 25 -9.95 4.35 -5.54
C VAL A 25 -11.04 4.92 -6.43
N ARG A 26 -11.88 4.08 -7.02
CA ARG A 26 -13.12 4.54 -7.67
C ARG A 26 -14.21 4.65 -6.62
N LEU A 27 -14.82 5.83 -6.49
CA LEU A 27 -16.04 6.04 -5.68
C LEU A 27 -17.17 6.53 -6.59
N GLY A 28 -18.28 5.80 -6.60
CA GLY A 28 -19.35 5.96 -7.56
C GLY A 28 -19.03 5.36 -8.93
N PRO A 29 -19.81 5.72 -9.97
CA PRO A 29 -19.74 5.07 -11.27
C PRO A 29 -18.47 5.38 -12.05
N LYS A 30 -17.91 6.60 -11.89
CA LYS A 30 -16.83 7.11 -12.74
C LYS A 30 -15.65 7.72 -11.98
N LYS A 31 -15.90 8.47 -10.91
CA LYS A 31 -14.86 9.26 -10.24
C LYS A 31 -13.78 8.38 -9.61
N ILE A 32 -12.53 8.67 -9.95
CA ILE A 32 -11.33 8.03 -9.39
C ILE A 32 -10.60 9.03 -8.51
N TYR A 33 -10.31 8.64 -7.29
CA TYR A 33 -9.55 9.39 -6.30
C TYR A 33 -8.17 8.76 -6.20
N MET A 34 -7.15 9.60 -6.27
CA MET A 34 -5.74 9.21 -6.23
C MET A 34 -5.13 9.83 -4.98
N VAL A 35 -4.77 8.99 -4.01
CA VAL A 35 -4.25 9.45 -2.71
C VAL A 35 -2.75 9.23 -2.66
N GLU A 36 -1.99 10.32 -2.58
CA GLU A 36 -0.55 10.31 -2.41
C GLU A 36 -0.21 10.17 -0.93
N ILE A 37 0.21 8.99 -0.51
CA ILE A 37 0.64 8.78 0.87
C ILE A 37 1.67 7.66 1.02
N GLY A 38 2.63 7.85 1.92
CA GLY A 38 3.64 6.85 2.27
C GLY A 38 3.18 5.82 3.31
N LEU A 39 3.98 4.76 3.51
CA LEU A 39 3.72 3.72 4.53
C LEU A 39 3.98 4.19 5.98
N ASP A 40 4.61 5.36 6.12
CA ASP A 40 5.03 6.02 7.36
C ASP A 40 3.89 6.79 8.08
N TYR A 41 2.78 7.09 7.40
CA TYR A 41 1.63 7.75 8.01
C TYR A 41 0.83 6.83 8.96
N THR A 42 0.05 7.40 9.87
CA THR A 42 -0.92 6.63 10.68
C THR A 42 -2.06 6.06 9.82
N PRO A 43 -2.83 5.08 10.34
CA PRO A 43 -4.08 4.66 9.70
C PRO A 43 -5.09 5.81 9.55
N ASN A 44 -5.10 6.76 10.51
CA ASN A 44 -5.91 7.97 10.43
C ASN A 44 -5.05 9.14 9.98
N PHE A 45 -4.32 9.02 8.86
CA PHE A 45 -3.26 9.93 8.41
C PHE A 45 -3.48 11.45 8.58
N ASP A 46 -4.72 11.92 8.73
CA ASP A 46 -5.15 13.29 9.05
C ASP A 46 -5.16 13.66 10.55
N LYS A 47 -4.91 12.71 11.45
CA LYS A 47 -4.71 12.95 12.88
C LYS A 47 -3.23 13.20 13.16
N LYS A 48 -2.93 14.26 13.92
CA LYS A 48 -1.63 14.42 14.59
C LYS A 48 -1.39 13.16 15.44
N GLN A 49 -0.40 12.35 15.09
CA GLN A 49 -0.15 11.08 15.77
C GLN A 49 0.23 11.32 17.24
N ILE A 50 -0.33 10.52 18.15
CA ILE A 50 0.03 10.44 19.57
C ILE A 50 1.20 9.45 19.69
N GLY A 51 2.38 9.91 20.14
CA GLY A 51 3.62 9.14 20.29
C GLY A 51 4.90 9.94 19.99
N THR A 52 6.08 9.29 19.97
CA THR A 52 7.41 9.92 19.84
C THR A 52 7.90 10.20 18.41
N LYS A 53 7.13 9.81 17.37
CA LYS A 53 7.43 10.17 15.97
C LYS A 53 6.37 11.13 15.45
N THR A 54 6.76 12.36 15.16
CA THR A 54 5.91 13.36 14.51
C THR A 54 5.64 12.94 13.08
N ALA A 55 4.44 12.40 12.82
CA ALA A 55 3.96 12.20 11.45
C ALA A 55 3.77 13.57 10.78
N ARG A 56 4.13 13.70 9.50
CA ARG A 56 3.87 14.92 8.73
C ARG A 56 2.35 15.17 8.69
N PRO A 57 1.92 16.44 8.77
CA PRO A 57 0.49 16.76 8.62
C PRO A 57 0.02 16.33 7.23
N PHE A 58 -1.15 15.71 7.17
CA PHE A 58 -1.79 15.31 5.91
C PHE A 58 -2.89 16.29 5.56
N PHE A 59 -2.72 17.02 4.47
CA PHE A 59 -3.73 17.91 3.89
C PHE A 59 -4.44 17.24 2.72
N TRP A 60 -5.74 16.97 2.87
CA TRP A 60 -6.50 16.23 1.87
C TRP A 60 -6.52 16.90 0.49
N SER A 61 -6.62 18.22 0.41
CA SER A 61 -6.65 18.98 -0.86
C SER A 61 -5.30 19.03 -1.57
N GLU A 62 -4.20 18.77 -0.85
CA GLU A 62 -2.84 18.74 -1.40
C GLU A 62 -2.42 17.33 -1.82
N HIS A 63 -2.89 16.30 -1.11
CA HIS A 63 -2.48 14.91 -1.33
C HIS A 63 -3.53 14.05 -2.04
N VAL A 64 -4.69 14.61 -2.39
CA VAL A 64 -5.72 13.87 -3.13
C VAL A 64 -6.02 14.55 -4.46
N LEU A 65 -5.78 13.81 -5.53
CA LEU A 65 -6.23 14.15 -6.87
C LEU A 65 -7.51 13.39 -7.20
N VAL A 66 -8.32 13.98 -8.07
CA VAL A 66 -9.57 13.41 -8.56
C VAL A 66 -9.56 13.43 -10.07
N LYS A 67 -9.88 12.30 -10.66
CA LYS A 67 -10.27 12.17 -12.06
C LYS A 67 -11.77 11.94 -12.12
N ASP A 68 -12.50 12.87 -12.74
CA ASP A 68 -13.95 12.74 -12.87
C ASP A 68 -14.35 11.57 -13.79
N ASP A 69 -13.45 11.19 -14.71
CA ASP A 69 -13.54 10.02 -15.60
C ASP A 69 -12.10 9.52 -15.89
N GLU A 70 -11.92 8.26 -16.28
CA GLU A 70 -10.59 7.66 -16.47
C GLU A 70 -9.77 8.33 -17.58
N HIS A 71 -10.46 8.89 -18.56
CA HIS A 71 -9.89 9.60 -19.70
C HIS A 71 -9.60 11.08 -19.43
N LEU A 72 -10.02 11.62 -18.28
CA LEU A 72 -9.80 13.01 -17.94
C LEU A 72 -8.49 13.22 -17.17
N GLU A 73 -7.99 14.44 -17.26
CA GLU A 73 -6.84 14.88 -16.49
C GLU A 73 -7.18 14.94 -14.98
N PRO A 74 -6.25 14.54 -14.10
CA PRO A 74 -6.45 14.67 -12.67
C PRO A 74 -6.49 16.14 -12.26
N ARG A 75 -7.43 16.49 -11.38
CA ARG A 75 -7.52 17.80 -10.74
C ARG A 75 -7.41 17.66 -9.22
N LYS A 76 -7.20 18.77 -8.52
CA LYS A 76 -7.25 18.78 -7.05
C LYS A 76 -8.67 18.52 -6.55
N LEU A 77 -8.75 17.80 -5.43
CA LEU A 77 -9.98 17.65 -4.66
C LEU A 77 -10.43 19.02 -4.12
N THR A 78 -11.70 19.35 -4.30
CA THR A 78 -12.25 20.64 -3.84
C THR A 78 -12.72 20.58 -2.38
N ASP A 79 -12.79 21.72 -1.70
CA ASP A 79 -13.28 21.79 -0.32
C ASP A 79 -14.74 21.32 -0.20
N ARG A 80 -15.57 21.63 -1.20
CA ARG A 80 -16.96 21.15 -1.27
C ARG A 80 -17.05 19.63 -1.35
N GLU A 81 -16.15 18.99 -2.10
CA GLU A 81 -16.08 17.53 -2.12
C GLU A 81 -15.60 16.99 -0.78
N LEU A 82 -14.65 17.66 -0.13
CA LEU A 82 -14.15 17.28 1.20
C LEU A 82 -15.19 17.34 2.32
N GLU A 83 -16.21 18.19 2.18
CA GLU A 83 -17.35 18.28 3.09
C GLU A 83 -18.29 17.06 2.99
N LEU A 84 -18.19 16.27 1.91
CA LEU A 84 -18.97 15.04 1.78
C LEU A 84 -18.49 14.01 2.81
N ALA A 85 -19.34 13.73 3.80
CA ALA A 85 -19.04 12.88 4.96
C ALA A 85 -18.50 11.48 4.58
N TRP A 86 -18.85 10.98 3.39
CA TRP A 86 -18.43 9.67 2.91
C TRP A 86 -17.06 9.67 2.21
N ILE A 87 -16.51 10.80 1.74
CA ILE A 87 -15.24 10.79 0.98
C ILE A 87 -14.08 10.38 1.88
N LYS A 88 -13.88 11.09 3.00
CA LYS A 88 -12.73 10.84 3.90
C LYS A 88 -12.74 9.42 4.45
N SER A 89 -13.91 8.94 4.88
CA SER A 89 -14.06 7.60 5.46
C SER A 89 -13.79 6.49 4.44
N ASN A 90 -14.31 6.62 3.21
CA ASN A 90 -14.10 5.62 2.16
C ASN A 90 -12.67 5.58 1.66
N LEU A 91 -12.07 6.74 1.39
CA LEU A 91 -10.68 6.82 0.97
C LEU A 91 -9.75 6.24 2.03
N ARG A 92 -9.93 6.64 3.30
CA ARG A 92 -9.13 6.12 4.41
C ARG A 92 -9.18 4.60 4.49
N ALA A 93 -10.37 4.02 4.38
CA ALA A 93 -10.54 2.58 4.49
C ALA A 93 -9.88 1.81 3.33
N VAL A 94 -9.91 2.28 2.08
CA VAL A 94 -9.23 1.57 0.97
C VAL A 94 -7.72 1.71 1.09
N VAL A 95 -7.27 2.94 1.32
CA VAL A 95 -5.85 3.26 1.40
C VAL A 95 -5.21 2.46 2.54
N ASN A 96 -5.85 2.38 3.70
CA ASN A 96 -5.34 1.56 4.80
C ASN A 96 -5.30 0.07 4.47
N TYR A 97 -6.33 -0.46 3.82
CA TYR A 97 -6.33 -1.85 3.39
C TYR A 97 -5.15 -2.15 2.45
N GLN A 98 -4.92 -1.30 1.45
CA GLN A 98 -3.76 -1.44 0.55
C GLN A 98 -2.42 -1.30 1.29
N ARG A 99 -2.32 -0.37 2.24
CA ARG A 99 -1.09 -0.19 3.04
C ARG A 99 -0.78 -1.39 3.92
N VAL A 100 -1.79 -2.10 4.42
CA VAL A 100 -1.60 -3.37 5.13
C VAL A 100 -1.01 -4.42 4.17
N LEU A 101 -1.59 -4.57 2.97
CA LEU A 101 -1.07 -5.50 1.96
C LEU A 101 0.38 -5.16 1.55
N ASP A 102 0.70 -3.88 1.38
CA ASP A 102 2.05 -3.43 1.06
C ASP A 102 3.05 -3.70 2.19
N ARG A 103 2.65 -3.50 3.45
CA ARG A 103 3.48 -3.85 4.62
C ARG A 103 3.74 -5.35 4.69
N ASP A 104 2.71 -6.16 4.47
CA ASP A 104 2.83 -7.62 4.48
C ASP A 104 3.72 -8.09 3.34
N ALA A 105 3.58 -7.52 2.14
CA ALA A 105 4.46 -7.80 1.01
C ALA A 105 5.92 -7.43 1.31
N LYS A 106 6.17 -6.25 1.90
CA LYS A 106 7.51 -5.81 2.29
C LYS A 106 8.12 -6.74 3.34
N ARG A 107 7.34 -7.14 4.36
CA ARG A 107 7.78 -8.08 5.40
C ARG A 107 8.11 -9.45 4.82
N ARG A 108 7.29 -9.97 3.89
CA ARG A 108 7.58 -11.24 3.20
C ARG A 108 8.89 -11.18 2.43
N HIS A 109 9.11 -10.11 1.66
CA HIS A 109 10.35 -9.92 0.90
C HIS A 109 11.58 -9.83 1.82
N GLU A 110 11.46 -9.11 2.94
CA GLU A 110 12.52 -9.01 3.93
C GLU A 110 12.86 -10.38 4.56
N ASN A 111 11.85 -11.17 4.93
CA ASN A 111 12.04 -12.52 5.46
C ASN A 111 12.72 -13.45 4.45
N VAL A 112 12.33 -13.40 3.17
CA VAL A 112 13.00 -14.17 2.10
C VAL A 112 14.47 -13.77 2.00
N ARG A 113 14.77 -12.46 1.97
CA ARG A 113 16.14 -11.96 1.93
C ARG A 113 16.98 -12.38 3.14
N MET A 114 16.39 -12.41 4.34
CA MET A 114 17.06 -12.90 5.54
C MET A 114 17.34 -14.40 5.46
N ASN A 115 16.40 -15.19 4.94
CA ASN A 115 16.58 -16.63 4.73
C ASN A 115 17.72 -16.90 3.73
N ASP A 116 17.77 -16.18 2.62
CA ASP A 116 18.84 -16.34 1.62
C ASP A 116 20.23 -16.04 2.21
N ARG A 117 20.37 -14.94 2.96
CA ARG A 117 21.62 -14.64 3.69
C ARG A 117 21.98 -15.72 4.71
N SER A 118 20.99 -16.24 5.42
CA SER A 118 21.21 -17.30 6.42
C SER A 118 21.71 -18.58 5.73
N ILE A 119 21.13 -18.94 4.59
CA ILE A 119 21.56 -20.07 3.76
C ILE A 119 22.99 -19.85 3.23
N GLU A 120 23.31 -18.64 2.76
CA GLU A 120 24.66 -18.28 2.30
C GLU A 120 25.70 -18.41 3.41
N GLN A 121 25.41 -17.91 4.62
CA GLN A 121 26.30 -18.06 5.77
C GLN A 121 26.50 -19.53 6.19
N LEU A 122 25.44 -20.35 6.14
CA LEU A 122 25.53 -21.79 6.40
C LEU A 122 26.39 -22.51 5.35
N ARG A 123 26.28 -22.14 4.07
CA ARG A 123 27.12 -22.67 2.99
C ARG A 123 28.59 -22.28 3.20
N TYR A 124 28.86 -21.02 3.53
CA TYR A 124 30.21 -20.54 3.83
C TYR A 124 30.83 -21.31 5.00
N LYS A 125 30.11 -21.46 6.12
CA LYS A 125 30.56 -22.26 7.26
C LYS A 125 30.83 -23.71 6.84
N ARG A 126 29.90 -24.42 6.18
CA ARG A 126 30.14 -25.80 5.72
C ARG A 126 31.32 -25.92 4.75
N GLY A 127 31.53 -24.95 3.87
CA GLY A 127 32.67 -24.91 2.96
C GLY A 127 34.01 -24.77 3.68
N ASN A 128 34.07 -23.88 4.69
CA ASN A 128 35.26 -23.70 5.52
C ASN A 128 35.61 -24.94 6.35
N TRP A 129 34.61 -25.65 6.89
CA TRP A 129 34.86 -26.89 7.62
C TRP A 129 35.48 -27.95 6.71
N LYS A 130 35.04 -28.07 5.45
CA LYS A 130 35.64 -28.99 4.47
C LYS A 130 37.09 -28.63 4.11
N HIS A 131 37.47 -27.35 4.14
CA HIS A 131 38.86 -26.94 3.93
C HIS A 131 39.74 -27.23 5.15
N HIS A 132 39.22 -27.09 6.38
CA HIS A 132 39.97 -27.36 7.61
C HIS A 132 40.37 -28.85 7.72
N TRP A 133 39.44 -29.77 7.45
CA TRP A 133 39.72 -31.22 7.48
C TRP A 133 40.70 -31.73 6.42
N ARG A 134 40.91 -30.98 5.32
CA ARG A 134 41.87 -31.37 4.27
C ARG A 134 43.30 -30.96 4.60
N VAL A 135 43.50 -29.97 5.47
CA VAL A 135 44.84 -29.52 5.89
C VAL A 135 45.38 -30.41 7.02
N GLU A 136 44.54 -30.97 7.87
CA GLU A 136 44.95 -31.87 8.95
C GLU A 136 45.31 -33.31 8.50
N GLN A 137 45.00 -33.71 7.26
CA GLN A 137 45.35 -35.04 6.74
C GLN A 137 46.65 -35.09 5.91
N ASN A 138 47.34 -33.96 5.75
CA ASN A 138 48.63 -33.87 5.04
C ASN A 138 49.78 -33.35 5.94
N ALA A 139 49.60 -33.40 7.27
CA ALA A 139 50.64 -33.07 8.25
C ALA A 139 51.22 -34.34 8.87
#